data_AF-A0A060BMP6-F1
#
_entry.id   AF-A0A060BMP6-F1
#
_cell.length_a   1.000
_cell.length_b   1.000
_cell.length_c   1.000
_cell.angle_alpha   90.00
_cell.angle_beta   90.00
_cell.angle_gamma   90.00
#
_symmetry.space_group_name_H-M   'P 1'
#
loop_
_entity.id
_entity.type
_entity.pdbx_description
1 polymer ?
#
loop_
_entity_poly.entity_id
_entity_poly.type
_entity_poly.pdbx_seq_one_letter_code
_entity_poly.pdbx_strand_id
1 'polypeptide(L)'
;MSWALDDEDGLYGLGETQGDLDRRGDWLDSDGGRALPLVWSVRGWGLYVNSLAQVCHDLAHDDADTLVQYVNDVVLDVFLFAGEPTEILNQYTALTGRAGSPRCGPWASGSIRPKANPSKRWPMPRKCCAMALRLDAVRLAAPV
;
A
#
# COMPACT_ATOMS: atom_id res chain seq x y z
N MET A 1 -7.96 18.61 8.58
CA MET A 1 -8.11 19.44 7.36
C MET A 1 -9.21 18.83 6.51
N SER A 2 -10.06 19.63 5.84
CA SER A 2 -11.13 19.14 4.97
C SER A 2 -10.98 19.66 3.54
N TRP A 3 -11.39 18.84 2.57
CA TRP A 3 -11.46 19.17 1.14
C TRP A 3 -12.83 18.83 0.59
N ALA A 4 -13.31 19.63 -0.36
CA ALA A 4 -14.55 19.34 -1.07
C ALA A 4 -14.31 18.26 -2.14
N LEU A 5 -15.27 17.34 -2.25
CA LEU A 5 -15.36 16.30 -3.27
C LEU A 5 -16.64 16.54 -4.07
N ASP A 6 -16.65 16.15 -5.34
CA ASP A 6 -17.91 16.03 -6.09
C ASP A 6 -18.45 14.59 -5.98
N ASP A 7 -19.72 14.37 -6.32
CA ASP A 7 -20.41 13.06 -6.28
C ASP A 7 -19.68 11.94 -7.04
N GLU A 8 -18.96 12.28 -8.11
CA GLU A 8 -18.29 11.31 -8.99
C GLU A 8 -16.79 11.11 -8.63
N ASP A 9 -16.31 11.72 -7.55
CA ASP A 9 -14.92 11.57 -7.10
C ASP A 9 -14.72 10.22 -6.41
N GLY A 10 -14.18 9.25 -7.15
CA GLY A 10 -13.66 8.01 -6.55
C GLY A 10 -12.35 8.28 -5.80
N LEU A 11 -12.21 7.68 -4.61
CA LEU A 11 -11.06 7.86 -3.72
C LEU A 11 -10.23 6.58 -3.66
N TYR A 12 -8.96 6.68 -4.04
CA TYR A 12 -8.05 5.54 -4.16
C TYR A 12 -6.76 5.75 -3.36
N GLY A 13 -6.06 4.65 -3.08
CA GLY A 13 -4.77 4.66 -2.39
C GLY A 13 -4.87 4.21 -0.94
N LEU A 14 -4.20 4.93 -0.04
CA LEU A 14 -4.12 4.64 1.39
C LEU A 14 -3.61 3.23 1.70
N GLY A 15 -2.59 2.79 0.95
CA GLY A 15 -1.89 1.54 1.17
C GLY A 15 -2.61 0.29 0.67
N GLU A 16 -2.49 -0.82 1.41
CA GLU A 16 -3.08 -2.11 1.01
C GLU A 16 -4.60 -2.12 1.26
N THR A 17 -5.40 -2.35 0.22
CA THR A 17 -6.85 -2.58 0.34
C THR A 17 -7.16 -4.08 0.23
N GLN A 18 -8.04 -4.58 1.09
CA GLN A 18 -8.54 -5.97 1.01
C GLN A 18 -9.98 -6.06 0.46
N GLY A 19 -10.61 -4.92 0.16
CA GLY A 19 -11.98 -4.79 -0.33
C GLY A 19 -12.05 -4.03 -1.66
N ASP A 20 -13.05 -3.17 -1.81
CA ASP A 20 -13.20 -2.33 -3.00
C ASP A 20 -12.01 -1.35 -3.14
N LEU A 21 -11.67 -1.01 -4.38
CA LEU A 21 -10.59 -0.07 -4.65
C LEU A 21 -11.02 1.37 -4.39
N ASP A 22 -12.28 1.69 -4.69
CA ASP A 22 -12.88 2.96 -4.28
C ASP A 22 -13.18 2.87 -2.78
N ARG A 23 -12.58 3.80 -2.03
CA ARG A 23 -12.69 3.87 -0.58
C ARG A 23 -13.63 4.98 -0.13
N ARG A 24 -14.46 5.50 -1.02
CA ARG A 24 -15.50 6.47 -0.65
C ARG A 24 -16.47 5.84 0.37
N GLY A 25 -16.74 6.56 1.45
CA GLY A 25 -17.57 6.11 2.57
C GLY A 25 -16.82 5.33 3.65
N ASP A 26 -15.50 5.13 3.51
CA ASP A 26 -14.70 4.44 4.52
C ASP A 26 -14.05 5.41 5.52
N TRP A 27 -13.91 4.93 6.76
CA TRP A 27 -13.06 5.54 7.77
C TRP A 27 -11.79 4.70 7.95
N LEU A 28 -10.62 5.33 7.82
CA LEU A 28 -9.33 4.65 7.87
C LEU A 28 -8.39 5.28 8.89
N ASP A 29 -7.80 4.44 9.71
CA ASP A 29 -6.73 4.83 10.63
C ASP A 29 -5.39 4.31 10.13
N SER A 30 -4.37 5.16 10.19
CA SER A 30 -2.96 4.79 10.00
C SER A 30 -2.43 3.77 11.02
N ASP A 31 -3.11 3.58 12.15
CA ASP A 31 -2.71 2.64 13.19
C ASP A 31 -2.66 1.19 12.66
N GLY A 32 -1.50 0.55 12.79
CA GLY A 32 -1.22 -0.80 12.24
C GLY A 32 -0.41 -0.84 10.94
N GLY A 33 0.03 0.30 10.42
CA GLY A 33 1.10 0.40 9.41
C GLY A 33 0.76 -0.10 8.00
N ARG A 34 -0.53 -0.35 7.71
CA ARG A 34 -1.01 -0.76 6.38
C ARG A 34 -1.51 0.41 5.54
N ALA A 35 -1.99 1.47 6.20
CA ALA A 35 -2.39 2.70 5.54
C ALA A 35 -1.15 3.53 5.21
N LEU A 36 -0.96 3.79 3.90
CA LEU A 36 0.06 4.71 3.42
C LEU A 36 -0.52 6.13 3.34
N PRO A 37 0.30 7.19 3.45
CA PRO A 37 -0.22 8.55 3.62
C PRO A 37 -0.67 9.23 2.32
N LEU A 38 -1.01 8.47 1.27
CA LEU A 38 -1.34 8.99 -0.06
C LEU A 38 -2.77 8.59 -0.43
N VAL A 39 -3.63 9.59 -0.66
CA VAL A 39 -4.95 9.44 -1.28
C VAL A 39 -4.93 10.13 -2.64
N TRP A 40 -5.63 9.60 -3.64
CA TRP A 40 -5.72 10.22 -4.95
C TRP A 40 -7.04 9.88 -5.64
N SER A 41 -7.39 10.70 -6.64
CA SER A 41 -8.59 10.53 -7.44
C SER A 41 -8.26 10.45 -8.93
N VAL A 42 -9.13 9.77 -9.69
CA VAL A 42 -9.06 9.69 -11.16
C VAL A 42 -9.31 11.03 -11.85
N ARG A 43 -9.79 12.04 -11.14
CA ARG A 43 -9.94 13.42 -11.65
C ARG A 43 -8.64 14.21 -11.76
N GLY A 44 -7.54 13.56 -11.39
CA GLY A 44 -6.21 14.08 -11.61
C GLY A 44 -5.68 14.93 -10.46
N TRP A 45 -6.06 14.58 -9.23
CA TRP A 45 -5.47 15.14 -8.02
C TRP A 45 -5.06 14.03 -7.07
N GLY A 46 -3.99 14.28 -6.31
CA GLY A 46 -3.52 13.40 -5.26
C GLY A 46 -3.01 14.20 -4.07
N LEU A 47 -3.18 13.65 -2.88
CA LEU A 47 -2.84 14.29 -1.64
C LEU A 47 -2.00 13.36 -0.77
N TYR A 48 -0.81 13.84 -0.40
CA TYR A 48 0.10 13.13 0.47
C TYR A 48 0.33 13.90 1.77
N VAL A 49 0.11 13.23 2.90
CA VAL A 49 0.35 13.79 4.23
C VAL A 49 1.68 13.28 4.75
N ASN A 50 2.68 14.15 4.85
CA ASN A 50 4.00 13.79 5.34
C ASN A 50 4.06 13.92 6.87
N SER A 51 3.46 12.98 7.58
CA SER A 51 3.53 12.91 9.04
C SER A 51 3.96 11.51 9.50
N LEU A 52 4.71 11.47 10.61
CA LEU A 52 5.06 10.25 11.32
C LEU A 52 4.05 9.92 12.43
N ALA A 53 3.14 10.84 12.74
CA ALA A 53 2.10 10.65 13.71
C ALA A 53 0.90 9.90 13.12
N GLN A 54 -0.03 9.54 14.00
CA GLN A 54 -1.28 8.91 13.60
C GLN A 54 -2.12 9.89 12.76
N VAL A 55 -2.56 9.41 11.61
CA VAL A 55 -3.48 10.10 10.71
C VAL A 55 -4.76 9.26 10.56
N CYS A 56 -5.90 9.88 10.84
CA CYS A 56 -7.21 9.32 10.52
C CYS A 56 -7.73 9.99 9.23
N HIS A 57 -8.25 9.18 8.34
CA HIS A 57 -8.79 9.57 7.05
C HIS A 57 -10.28 9.23 7.02
N ASP A 58 -11.10 10.26 6.94
CA ASP A 58 -12.52 10.17 6.66
C ASP A 58 -12.72 10.41 5.15
N LEU A 59 -13.06 9.36 4.43
CA LEU A 59 -13.14 9.34 2.97
C LEU A 59 -14.58 9.56 2.51
N ALA A 60 -15.21 10.64 2.98
CA ALA A 60 -16.62 10.91 2.79
C ALA A 60 -17.55 9.92 3.53
N HIS A 61 -17.13 9.49 4.71
CA HIS A 61 -17.92 8.68 5.65
C HIS A 61 -18.93 9.54 6.42
N ASP A 62 -18.48 10.63 7.04
CA ASP A 62 -19.36 11.51 7.82
C ASP A 62 -20.14 12.50 6.94
N ASP A 63 -19.51 13.01 5.88
CA ASP A 63 -20.10 13.91 4.89
C ASP A 63 -19.68 13.48 3.48
N ALA A 64 -20.68 13.09 2.67
CA ALA A 64 -20.48 12.52 1.34
C ALA A 64 -19.71 13.46 0.38
N ASP A 65 -19.70 14.76 0.65
CA ASP A 65 -19.08 15.78 -0.20
C ASP A 65 -17.70 16.21 0.31
N THR A 66 -17.16 15.54 1.35
CA THR A 66 -15.88 15.96 1.92
C THR A 66 -14.91 14.83 2.22
N LEU A 67 -13.63 15.10 1.95
CA LEU A 67 -12.50 14.32 2.45
C LEU A 67 -11.96 15.04 3.68
N VAL A 68 -11.93 14.38 4.83
CA VAL A 68 -11.34 14.94 6.06
C VAL A 68 -10.17 14.10 6.53
N GLN A 69 -9.07 14.77 6.87
CA GLN A 69 -7.89 14.12 7.44
C GLN A 69 -7.54 14.74 8.78
N TYR A 70 -7.52 13.92 9.81
CA TYR A 70 -7.15 14.27 11.18
C TYR A 70 -5.71 13.84 11.40
N VAL A 71 -4.81 14.80 11.52
CA VAL A 71 -3.38 14.56 11.73
C VAL A 71 -3.06 14.89 13.18
N ASN A 72 -2.63 13.91 13.96
CA ASN A 72 -2.28 14.11 15.37
C ASN A 72 -0.80 14.53 15.52
N ASP A 73 -0.42 15.63 14.87
CA ASP A 73 0.95 16.15 14.85
C ASP A 73 0.96 17.66 15.13
N VAL A 74 2.11 18.18 15.56
CA VAL A 74 2.34 19.61 15.81
C VAL A 74 2.56 20.37 14.50
N VAL A 75 3.05 19.67 13.48
CA VAL A 75 3.33 20.23 12.15
C VAL A 75 2.48 19.52 11.11
N LEU A 76 1.86 20.30 10.23
CA LEU A 76 1.08 19.81 9.11
C LEU A 76 1.85 20.04 7.82
N ASP A 77 2.42 18.96 7.27
CA ASP A 77 3.14 18.96 6.00
C ASP A 77 2.35 18.14 4.97
N VAL A 78 1.80 18.82 3.97
CA VAL A 78 0.89 18.23 2.98
C VAL A 78 1.34 18.61 1.57
N PHE A 79 1.42 17.60 0.71
CA PHE A 79 1.77 17.75 -0.70
C PHE A 79 0.56 17.47 -1.56
N LEU A 80 0.25 18.42 -2.45
CA LEU A 80 -0.78 18.28 -3.47
C LEU A 80 -0.12 17.99 -4.81
N PHE A 81 -0.59 16.92 -5.45
CA PHE A 81 -0.20 16.52 -6.80
C PHE A 81 -1.37 16.76 -7.75
N ALA A 82 -1.06 17.24 -8.95
CA ALA A 82 -2.04 17.42 -10.03
C ALA A 82 -1.52 16.75 -11.29
N GLY A 83 -2.42 16.11 -12.03
CA GLY A 83 -2.11 15.33 -13.23
C GLY A 83 -2.75 13.94 -13.19
N GLU A 84 -2.52 13.14 -14.21
CA GLU A 84 -3.09 11.78 -14.30
C GLU A 84 -2.60 10.88 -13.14
N PRO A 85 -3.35 9.83 -12.74
CA PRO A 85 -2.94 8.93 -11.65
C PRO A 85 -1.50 8.39 -11.75
N THR A 86 -1.02 8.14 -12.97
CA THR A 86 0.34 7.68 -13.22
C THR A 86 1.37 8.77 -12.93
N GLU A 87 1.05 10.03 -13.23
CA GLU A 87 1.90 11.19 -12.95
C GLU A 87 1.94 11.48 -11.45
N ILE A 88 0.80 11.41 -10.77
CA ILE A 88 0.69 11.52 -9.31
C ILE A 88 1.61 10.50 -8.63
N LEU A 89 1.53 9.22 -9.02
CA LEU A 89 2.37 8.17 -8.46
C LEU A 89 3.86 8.37 -8.77
N ASN A 90 4.20 8.88 -9.96
CA ASN A 90 5.58 9.20 -10.32
C ASN A 90 6.13 10.36 -9.47
N GLN A 91 5.34 11.41 -9.25
CA GLN A 91 5.70 12.54 -8.39
C GLN A 91 5.85 12.11 -6.93
N TYR A 92 4.90 11.31 -6.43
CA TYR A 92 4.95 10.73 -5.10
C TYR A 92 6.22 9.89 -4.88
N THR A 93 6.51 8.95 -5.79
CA THR A 93 7.71 8.09 -5.67
C THR A 93 9.02 8.86 -5.89
N ALA A 94 9.00 10.00 -6.58
CA ALA A 94 10.16 10.89 -6.65
C ALA A 94 10.48 11.54 -5.29
N LEU A 95 9.46 11.82 -4.47
CA LEU A 95 9.60 12.41 -3.14
C LEU A 95 9.89 11.37 -2.05
N THR A 96 9.13 10.27 -2.02
CA THR A 96 9.25 9.24 -0.97
C THR A 96 10.33 8.20 -1.24
N GLY A 97 10.91 8.20 -2.44
CA GLY A 97 11.91 7.25 -2.89
C GLY A 97 11.33 6.23 -3.87
N ARG A 98 12.06 6.01 -4.96
CA ARG A 98 11.67 5.05 -6.00
C ARG A 98 11.92 3.63 -5.52
N ALA A 99 10.97 2.73 -5.78
CA ALA A 99 11.16 1.31 -5.56
C ALA A 99 12.40 0.86 -6.34
N GLY A 100 13.42 0.39 -5.61
CA GLY A 100 14.62 -0.14 -6.23
C GLY A 100 14.29 -1.39 -7.04
N SER A 101 14.92 -1.55 -8.20
CA SER A 101 14.84 -2.82 -8.94
C SER A 101 15.28 -3.96 -8.01
N PRO A 102 14.53 -5.08 -7.92
CA PRO A 102 14.88 -6.18 -7.04
C PRO A 102 16.31 -6.66 -7.34
N ARG A 103 17.22 -6.56 -6.35
CA ARG A 103 18.62 -6.99 -6.53
C ARG A 103 18.77 -8.51 -6.70
N CYS A 104 17.69 -9.27 -6.58
CA CYS A 104 17.65 -10.73 -6.56
C CYS A 104 17.31 -11.33 -7.93
N GLY A 105 17.76 -10.74 -9.05
CA GLY A 105 17.67 -11.35 -10.39
C GLY A 105 16.28 -11.91 -10.79
N PRO A 106 16.22 -12.85 -11.74
CA PRO A 106 14.96 -13.48 -12.14
C PRO A 106 14.26 -14.25 -11.00
N TRP A 107 15.02 -14.68 -9.99
CA TRP A 107 14.54 -15.53 -8.90
C TRP A 107 13.54 -14.84 -7.96
N ALA A 108 13.56 -13.51 -7.87
CA ALA A 108 12.56 -12.75 -7.11
C ALA A 108 11.14 -12.82 -7.71
N SER A 109 11.04 -12.97 -9.04
CA SER A 109 9.77 -13.19 -9.73
C SER A 109 9.30 -14.64 -9.70
N GLY A 110 10.14 -15.52 -9.14
CA GLY A 110 9.90 -16.96 -9.06
C GLY A 110 8.87 -17.37 -8.01
N SER A 111 8.49 -18.64 -8.04
CA SER A 111 7.46 -19.16 -7.12
C SER A 111 8.02 -19.31 -5.70
N ILE A 112 7.43 -18.60 -4.74
CA ILE A 112 7.76 -18.68 -3.30
C ILE A 112 6.77 -19.60 -2.59
N ARG A 113 7.26 -20.62 -1.88
CA ARG A 113 6.42 -21.46 -1.00
C ARG A 113 6.47 -20.95 0.45
N PRO A 114 5.32 -20.77 1.13
CA PRO A 114 5.26 -20.30 2.50
C PRO A 114 5.71 -21.35 3.53
N LYS A 115 6.04 -20.84 4.73
CA LYS A 115 6.61 -21.49 5.93
C LYS A 115 6.58 -23.02 5.96
N ALA A 116 7.73 -23.63 5.70
CA ALA A 116 7.97 -25.04 6.03
C ALA A 116 8.54 -25.17 7.45
N ASN A 117 7.99 -26.10 8.25
CA ASN A 117 8.57 -26.49 9.54
C ASN A 117 10.04 -26.94 9.30
N PRO A 118 11.03 -26.50 10.11
CA PRO A 118 12.43 -26.90 9.96
C PRO A 118 12.64 -28.42 9.85
N SER A 119 11.79 -29.25 10.46
CA SER A 119 11.85 -30.72 10.32
C SER A 119 11.43 -31.25 8.93
N LYS A 120 10.62 -30.50 8.18
CA LYS A 120 10.18 -30.81 6.80
C LYS A 120 11.04 -30.09 5.73
N ARG A 121 12.15 -29.45 6.13
CA ARG A 121 13.07 -28.67 5.27
C ARG A 121 13.62 -29.43 4.07
N TRP A 122 14.08 -30.67 4.27
CA TRP A 122 14.80 -31.45 3.25
C TRP A 122 13.91 -32.25 2.26
N PRO A 123 12.78 -32.85 2.69
CA PRO A 123 11.93 -33.57 1.73
C PRO A 123 11.18 -32.64 0.76
N MET A 124 10.95 -31.37 1.12
CA MET A 124 10.10 -30.47 0.33
C MET A 124 10.68 -30.07 -1.04
N PRO A 125 11.95 -29.59 -1.16
CA PRO A 125 12.53 -29.28 -2.47
C PRO A 125 12.67 -30.53 -3.35
N ARG A 126 12.98 -31.68 -2.75
CA ARG A 126 13.09 -32.97 -3.44
C ARG A 126 11.74 -33.42 -4.01
N LYS A 127 10.65 -33.22 -3.28
CA LYS A 127 9.29 -33.47 -3.77
C LYS A 127 8.91 -32.54 -4.93
N CYS A 128 9.21 -31.24 -4.84
CA CYS A 128 8.95 -30.32 -5.96
C CYS A 128 9.74 -30.72 -7.22
N CYS A 129 11.01 -31.11 -7.07
CA CYS A 129 11.82 -31.63 -8.17
C CYS A 129 11.22 -32.91 -8.79
N ALA A 130 10.80 -33.86 -7.95
CA ALA A 130 10.14 -35.10 -8.42
C ALA A 130 8.80 -34.85 -9.14
N MET A 131 8.12 -33.73 -8.85
CA MET A 131 6.88 -33.31 -9.50
C MET A 131 7.11 -32.31 -10.65
N ALA A 132 8.37 -32.07 -11.04
CA ALA A 132 8.75 -31.06 -12.05
C ALA A 132 8.20 -29.64 -11.76
N LEU A 133 7.98 -29.29 -10.50
CA LEU A 133 7.55 -27.96 -10.08
C LEU A 133 8.77 -27.06 -9.88
N ARG A 134 8.82 -25.94 -10.61
CA ARG A 134 9.83 -24.89 -10.39
C ARG A 134 9.64 -24.25 -9.02
N LEU A 135 10.73 -24.14 -8.27
CA LEU A 135 10.76 -23.56 -6.92
C LEU A 135 12.02 -22.71 -6.79
N ASP A 136 11.84 -21.41 -6.60
CA ASP A 136 12.95 -20.44 -6.60
C ASP A 136 13.33 -20.01 -5.18
N ALA A 137 12.37 -19.98 -4.24
CA ALA A 137 12.64 -19.67 -2.84
C ALA A 137 11.75 -20.43 -1.86
N VAL A 138 12.29 -20.71 -0.66
CA VAL A 138 11.56 -21.29 0.47
C VAL A 138 11.71 -20.35 1.67
N ARG A 139 10.59 -19.85 2.20
CA ARG A 139 10.59 -19.06 3.44
C ARG A 139 10.59 -19.99 4.64
N LEU A 140 11.61 -19.87 5.50
CA LEU A 140 11.70 -20.63 6.74
C LEU A 140 11.01 -19.88 7.88
N ALA A 141 10.35 -20.62 8.77
CA ALA A 141 9.87 -20.07 10.03
C ALA A 141 11.06 -19.88 11.01
N ALA A 142 10.97 -18.90 11.90
CA ALA A 142 11.95 -18.72 12.96
C ALA A 142 11.96 -19.98 13.87
N PRO A 143 13.13 -20.39 14.39
CA PRO A 143 13.18 -21.44 15.40
C PRO A 143 12.41 -20.96 16.64
N VAL A 144 11.49 -21.80 17.11
CA VAL A 144 10.86 -21.68 18.44
C VAL A 144 11.79 -22.22 19.51
#